data_AF-A0A9E4G384-F1
#
_entry.id   AF-A0A9E4G384-F1
#
_cell.length_a   1.000
_cell.length_b   1.000
_cell.length_c   1.000
_cell.angle_alpha   90.00
_cell.angle_beta   90.00
_cell.angle_gamma   90.00
#
_symmetry.space_group_name_H-M   'P 1'
#
loop_
_entity.id
_entity.type
_entity.pdbx_description
1 polymer ?
#
loop_
_entity_poly.entity_id
_entity_poly.type
_entity_poly.pdbx_seq_one_letter_code
_entity_poly.pdbx_strand_id
1 'polypeptide(L)' 'PLPAYSRENCDLLRESGYNQLVTWGDRDAISHPSGRIRLRVDFTGIRPEDVRLYAIYLNTVR' A
#
# COMPACT_ATOMS: atom_id res chain seq x y z
N PRO A 1 10.04 6.94 -5.53
CA PRO A 1 9.30 6.54 -4.31
C PRO A 1 9.99 7.17 -3.08
N LEU A 2 9.30 7.36 -1.96
CA LEU A 2 9.98 7.70 -0.71
C LEU A 2 10.94 6.56 -0.34
N PRO A 3 12.17 6.83 0.15
CA PRO A 3 13.09 5.77 0.58
C PRO A 3 12.40 4.82 1.57
N ALA A 4 12.60 3.52 1.41
CA ALA A 4 11.95 2.44 2.17
C ALA A 4 10.43 2.25 1.98
N TYR A 5 9.73 3.14 1.26
CA TYR A 5 8.31 3.00 0.90
C TYR A 5 8.15 2.64 -0.58
N SER A 6 8.95 1.68 -1.04
CA SER A 6 8.92 1.16 -2.41
C SER A 6 8.17 -0.17 -2.47
N ARG A 7 7.85 -0.63 -3.68
CA ARG A 7 7.15 -1.90 -3.90
C ARG A 7 7.92 -3.10 -3.32
N GLU A 8 9.24 -3.07 -3.41
CA GLU A 8 10.13 -4.14 -2.94
C GLU A 8 10.11 -4.29 -1.41
N ASN A 9 9.73 -3.23 -0.71
CA ASN A 9 9.60 -3.21 0.74
C ASN A 9 8.15 -3.40 1.20
N CYS A 10 7.18 -3.51 0.28
CA CYS A 10 5.75 -3.60 0.56
C CYS A 10 5.32 -5.05 0.77
N ASP A 11 4.48 -5.28 1.77
CA ASP A 11 3.84 -6.58 1.94
C ASP A 11 2.87 -6.86 0.79
N LEU A 12 2.96 -8.06 0.23
CA LEU A 12 2.10 -8.49 -0.87
C LEU A 12 0.78 -9.03 -0.31
N LEU A 13 -0.33 -8.50 -0.81
CA LEU A 13 -1.64 -9.10 -0.61
C LEU A 13 -1.72 -10.41 -1.41
N ARG A 14 -1.75 -11.55 -0.70
CA ARG A 14 -1.81 -12.89 -1.31
C ARG A 14 -3.23 -13.44 -1.42
N GLU A 15 -4.16 -12.87 -0.65
CA GLU A 15 -5.52 -13.37 -0.52
C GLU A 15 -6.54 -12.23 -0.71
N SER A 16 -7.76 -12.61 -1.10
CA SER A 16 -8.87 -11.67 -1.21
C SER A 16 -9.46 -11.37 0.16
N GLY A 17 -9.83 -10.11 0.41
CA GLY A 17 -10.48 -9.74 1.66
C GLY A 17 -10.85 -8.26 1.73
N TYR A 18 -11.61 -7.91 2.76
CA TYR A 18 -11.91 -6.52 3.11
C TYR A 18 -10.87 -6.00 4.10
N ASN A 19 -10.56 -4.69 4.03
CA ASN A 19 -9.64 -3.99 4.96
C ASN A 19 -8.36 -4.77 5.27
N GLN A 20 -7.74 -5.34 4.25
CA GLN A 20 -6.46 -6.02 4.40
C GLN A 20 -5.38 -4.99 4.76
N LEU A 21 -4.63 -5.26 5.82
CA LEU A 21 -3.51 -4.42 6.23
C LEU A 21 -2.35 -4.59 5.26
N VAL A 22 -1.76 -3.48 4.83
CA VAL A 22 -0.54 -3.43 4.02
C VAL A 22 0.45 -2.51 4.70
N THR A 23 1.66 -3.01 4.94
CA THR A 23 2.77 -2.25 5.53
C THR A 23 3.97 -2.27 4.58
N TRP A 24 4.96 -1.42 4.87
CA TRP A 24 6.27 -1.48 4.25
C TRP A 24 7.27 -2.10 5.23
N GLY A 25 7.32 -3.42 5.29
CA GLY A 25 8.12 -4.16 6.26
C GLY A 25 7.65 -3.90 7.70
N ASP A 26 8.58 -3.51 8.57
CA ASP A 26 8.32 -3.16 9.98
C ASP A 26 7.79 -1.72 10.18
N ARG A 27 7.42 -1.03 9.09
CA ARG A 27 6.97 0.37 9.12
C ARG A 27 5.45 0.47 9.04
N ASP A 28 4.86 0.94 10.13
CA ASP A 28 3.43 1.20 10.28
C ASP A 28 3.04 2.66 10.00
N ALA A 29 4.00 3.60 10.06
CA ALA A 29 3.76 5.03 9.86
C ALA A 29 4.79 5.71 8.95
N ILE A 30 4.30 6.62 8.10
CA ILE A 30 5.15 7.60 7.40
C ILE A 30 5.33 8.80 8.33
N SER A 31 6.49 8.86 8.98
CA SER A 31 6.85 9.98 9.86
C SER A 31 7.37 11.18 9.07
N HIS A 32 6.99 12.40 9.49
CA HIS A 32 7.47 13.68 8.94
C HIS A 32 7.41 13.79 7.40
N PRO A 33 6.25 13.56 6.76
CA PRO A 33 6.15 13.77 5.32
C PRO A 33 6.36 15.26 5.03
N SER A 34 7.51 15.62 4.46
CA SER A 34 7.74 16.97 3.95
C SER A 34 6.88 17.16 2.69
N GLY A 35 5.62 17.50 2.87
CA GLY A 35 4.67 17.78 1.79
C GLY A 35 3.64 16.68 1.54
N ARG A 36 3.09 16.67 0.32
CA ARG A 36 1.98 15.77 -0.06
C ARG A 36 2.49 14.36 -0.30
N ILE A 37 1.80 13.38 0.27
CA ILE A 37 2.04 11.96 -0.01
C ILE A 37 1.24 11.58 -1.26
N ARG A 38 1.89 10.92 -2.21
CA ARG A 38 1.22 10.26 -3.34
C ARG A 38 1.28 8.75 -3.13
N LEU A 39 0.12 8.12 -3.07
CA LEU A 39 0.01 6.67 -3.07
C LEU A 39 -0.12 6.16 -4.51
N ARG A 40 0.63 5.11 -4.84
CA ARG A 40 0.55 4.38 -6.12
C ARG A 40 0.23 2.93 -5.81
N VAL A 41 -0.75 2.37 -6.53
CA VAL A 41 -1.09 0.95 -6.46
C VAL A 41 -0.83 0.34 -7.83
N ASP A 42 -0.04 -0.72 -7.85
CA ASP A 42 0.26 -1.48 -9.06
C ASP A 42 -0.48 -2.81 -8.99
N PHE A 43 -1.33 -3.06 -9.99
CA PHE A 43 -1.97 -4.36 -10.17
C PHE A 43 -1.04 -5.28 -10.98
N THR A 44 -0.97 -6.54 -10.55
CA THR A 44 -0.31 -7.61 -11.31
C THR A 44 -1.32 -8.66 -11.69
N GLY A 45 -1.11 -9.33 -12.81
CA GLY A 45 -2.02 -10.35 -13.32
C GLY A 45 -1.94 -10.39 -14.84
N ILE A 46 -2.65 -11.34 -15.44
CA ILE A 46 -2.70 -11.44 -16.90
C ILE A 46 -3.76 -10.47 -17.42
N ARG A 47 -4.84 -10.27 -16.67
CA ARG A 47 -5.97 -9.44 -17.10
C ARG A 47 -6.30 -8.36 -16.08
N PRO A 48 -6.69 -7.15 -16.53
CA PRO A 48 -7.11 -6.08 -15.64
C PRO A 48 -8.27 -6.45 -14.71
N GLU A 49 -9.16 -7.37 -15.12
CA GLU A 49 -10.30 -7.82 -14.33
C GLU A 49 -9.95 -8.78 -13.18
N ASP A 50 -8.72 -9.28 -13.11
CA ASP A 50 -8.27 -10.25 -12.10
C ASP A 50 -8.27 -9.63 -10.68
N VAL A 51 -8.19 -8.30 -10.58
CA VAL A 51 -8.17 -7.59 -9.29
C VAL A 51 -9.20 -6.45 -9.29
N ARG A 52 -9.96 -6.37 -8.20
CA ARG A 52 -10.86 -5.24 -7.93
C ARG A 52 -10.44 -4.55 -6.64
N LEU A 53 -10.00 -3.30 -6.76
CA LEU A 53 -9.76 -2.42 -5.62
C LEU A 53 -10.96 -1.49 -5.45
N TYR A 54 -11.58 -1.52 -4.28
CA TYR A 54 -12.75 -0.69 -3.98
C TYR A 54 -12.36 0.61 -3.28
N ALA A 55 -11.53 0.52 -2.25
CA ALA A 55 -11.11 1.66 -1.45
C ALA A 55 -9.73 1.42 -0.85
N ILE A 56 -9.03 2.51 -0.55
CA ILE A 56 -7.81 2.51 0.25
C ILE A 56 -8.06 3.42 1.45
N TYR A 57 -7.76 2.92 2.64
CA TYR A 57 -7.85 3.68 3.88
C TYR A 57 -6.45 3.97 4.40
N LEU A 58 -6.24 5.21 4.85
CA LEU A 58 -5.04 5.63 5.55
C LEU A 58 -5.44 6.02 6.97
N ASN A 59 -4.81 5.41 7.95
CA ASN A 59 -5.00 5.74 9.35
C ASN A 59 -3.86 6.65 9.84
N THR A 60 -4.18 7.50 10.80
CA THR A 60 -3.17 8.20 11.58
C THR A 60 -2.72 7.26 12.71
N VAL A 61 -1.41 7.14 12.90
CA VAL A 61 -0.85 6.46 14.07
C VAL A 61 -0.79 7.49 15.19
N ARG A 62 -1.34 7.14 16.36
CA ARG A 62 -1.34 8.00 17.56
C ARG A 62 -0.07 7.82 18.36
#